data_AF-A0A2A2JES6-F1
#
_entry.id   AF-A0A2A2JES6-F1
#
_cell.length_a   1.000
_cell.length_b   1.000
_cell.length_c   1.000
_cell.angle_alpha   90.00
_cell.angle_beta   90.00
_cell.angle_gamma   90.00
#
_symmetry.space_group_name_H-M   'P 1'
#
loop_
_entity.id
_entity.type
_entity.pdbx_description
1 polymer ?
#
loop_
_entity_poly.entity_id
_entity_poly.type
_entity_poly.pdbx_seq_one_letter_code
_entity_poly.pdbx_strand_id
1 'polypeptide(L)'
;MCDTVVRRGAAKIYLSTCRCIYRNLAFEEFLFRNHNLEKQPSAMLLWSNNPAVVIGRHQNPWVEANLDFLHDFNIDLARRHSGGGTVYHDRGNLNISFITSHKDHCRPKNLRFLADFLNRNFGLQIAPTKRDDMELPPRKSDETPRKISGTAARIARGRAYHHLTLLVDSKADILKAALKSPFRDQIETNASKSVRAAKVGCMREDKANISLEEVRRGIIKAFKEGHEECEVEHVDVQKISEQETEVVTNLEELLSWEWRYGKTPKFIFTTKNGHLKVEVEKGKISKIEGNAHDRHDLIRQRFDSSKFRNF
;
A
#
# COMPACT_ATOMS: atom_id res chain seq x y z
N MET A 1 4.57 25.15 9.80
CA MET A 1 3.31 25.61 10.42
C MET A 1 2.17 25.07 9.59
N CYS A 2 1.60 23.93 9.99
CA CYS A 2 0.41 23.30 9.37
C CYS A 2 -0.65 23.19 10.49
N ASP A 3 -0.86 24.30 11.22
CA ASP A 3 -1.46 24.30 12.56
C ASP A 3 -2.97 24.63 12.56
N THR A 4 -3.67 24.29 11.49
CA THR A 4 -5.14 24.30 11.51
C THR A 4 -5.69 23.24 10.58
N VAL A 5 -6.47 22.30 11.13
CA VAL A 5 -7.19 21.25 10.38
C VAL A 5 -8.43 21.85 9.69
N VAL A 6 -8.38 23.12 9.30
CA VAL A 6 -9.47 23.72 8.52
C VAL A 6 -9.15 23.42 7.06
N ARG A 7 -9.98 22.57 6.43
CA ARG A 7 -10.02 22.47 4.98
C ARG A 7 -11.02 23.55 4.51
N ARG A 8 -10.79 24.16 3.35
CA ARG A 8 -11.64 25.25 2.82
C ARG A 8 -11.91 24.99 1.35
N GLY A 9 -13.02 25.54 0.86
CA GLY A 9 -13.50 25.34 -0.51
C GLY A 9 -14.13 23.97 -0.76
N ALA A 10 -14.56 23.78 -2.01
CA ALA A 10 -15.24 22.58 -2.47
C ALA A 10 -14.33 21.34 -2.44
N ALA A 11 -14.94 20.18 -2.25
CA ALA A 11 -14.24 18.91 -2.24
C ALA A 11 -15.06 17.78 -2.86
N LYS A 12 -14.39 16.66 -3.17
CA LYS A 12 -15.05 15.47 -3.69
C LYS A 12 -14.57 14.20 -3.01
N ILE A 13 -15.51 13.34 -2.62
CA ILE A 13 -15.23 12.02 -2.09
C ILE A 13 -15.62 10.98 -3.14
N TYR A 14 -14.69 10.12 -3.48
CA TYR A 14 -14.91 8.94 -4.31
C TYR A 14 -14.94 7.69 -3.43
N LEU A 15 -15.98 6.88 -3.57
CA LEU A 15 -16.15 5.62 -2.84
C LEU A 15 -16.08 4.47 -3.85
N SER A 16 -14.94 3.78 -3.91
CA SER A 16 -14.83 2.62 -4.81
C SER A 16 -15.68 1.46 -4.29
N THR A 17 -16.53 0.91 -5.15
CA THR A 17 -17.26 -0.33 -4.89
C THR A 17 -16.44 -1.58 -5.25
N CYS A 18 -15.35 -1.41 -5.99
CA CYS A 18 -14.48 -2.51 -6.43
C CYS A 18 -13.54 -2.98 -5.31
N ARG A 19 -13.28 -4.28 -5.26
CA ARG A 19 -12.33 -4.91 -4.31
C ARG A 19 -11.06 -5.43 -4.97
N CYS A 20 -10.85 -5.16 -6.26
CA CYS A 20 -9.63 -5.55 -6.98
C CYS A 20 -8.54 -4.50 -6.74
N ILE A 21 -7.39 -4.93 -6.21
CA ILE A 21 -6.27 -4.03 -5.92
C ILE A 21 -5.75 -3.32 -7.16
N TYR A 22 -5.65 -4.02 -8.30
CA TYR A 22 -5.13 -3.47 -9.54
C TYR A 22 -6.06 -2.39 -10.11
N ARG A 23 -7.38 -2.65 -10.14
CA ARG A 23 -8.36 -1.68 -10.64
C ARG A 23 -8.44 -0.43 -9.76
N ASN A 24 -8.40 -0.61 -8.43
CA ASN A 24 -8.39 0.52 -7.52
C ASN A 24 -7.11 1.38 -7.64
N LEU A 25 -5.93 0.76 -7.80
CA LEU A 25 -4.69 1.50 -8.06
C LEU A 25 -4.72 2.20 -9.42
N ALA A 26 -5.29 1.57 -10.45
CA ALA A 26 -5.45 2.18 -11.78
C ALA A 26 -6.33 3.43 -11.72
N PHE A 27 -7.41 3.35 -10.94
CA PHE A 27 -8.32 4.46 -10.71
C PHE A 27 -7.71 5.56 -9.83
N GLU A 28 -6.94 5.22 -8.78
CA GLU A 28 -6.18 6.20 -7.98
C GLU A 28 -5.22 7.00 -8.87
N GLU A 29 -4.52 6.33 -9.80
CA GLU A 29 -3.63 7.00 -10.75
C GLU A 29 -4.38 7.92 -11.72
N PHE A 30 -5.53 7.46 -12.21
CA PHE A 30 -6.38 8.27 -13.06
C PHE A 30 -6.90 9.52 -12.33
N LEU A 31 -7.40 9.38 -11.11
CA LEU A 31 -7.83 10.53 -10.30
C LEU A 31 -6.67 11.48 -10.02
N PHE A 32 -5.49 10.94 -9.72
CA PHE A 32 -4.28 11.74 -9.51
C PHE A 32 -3.90 12.56 -10.74
N ARG A 33 -4.21 12.09 -11.95
CA ARG A 33 -3.90 12.79 -13.22
C ARG A 33 -5.02 13.67 -13.74
N ASN A 34 -6.27 13.39 -13.38
CA ASN A 34 -7.44 14.00 -14.05
C ASN A 34 -8.40 14.75 -13.12
N HIS A 35 -8.35 14.56 -11.79
CA HIS A 35 -9.25 15.29 -10.89
C HIS A 35 -9.04 16.82 -11.01
N ASN A 36 -10.12 17.60 -11.13
CA ASN A 36 -10.02 19.04 -11.34
C ASN A 36 -9.80 19.78 -10.00
N LEU A 37 -8.53 20.02 -9.68
CA LEU A 37 -8.11 20.69 -8.45
C LEU A 37 -8.41 22.20 -8.41
N GLU A 38 -8.77 22.81 -9.53
CA GLU A 38 -9.18 24.22 -9.55
C GLU A 38 -10.63 24.37 -9.08
N LYS A 39 -11.51 23.45 -9.48
CA LYS A 39 -12.91 23.40 -9.05
C LYS A 39 -13.05 22.77 -7.66
N GLN A 40 -12.34 21.67 -7.41
CA GLN A 40 -12.41 20.88 -6.18
C GLN A 40 -10.98 20.70 -5.64
N PRO A 41 -10.42 21.66 -4.87
CA PRO A 41 -9.03 21.64 -4.42
C PRO A 41 -8.64 20.45 -3.52
N SER A 42 -9.62 19.73 -2.98
CA SER A 42 -9.37 18.51 -2.22
C SER A 42 -10.27 17.37 -2.67
N ALA A 43 -9.68 16.21 -2.91
CA ALA A 43 -10.39 14.96 -3.12
C ALA A 43 -9.98 13.89 -2.11
N MET A 44 -10.89 12.97 -1.80
CA MET A 44 -10.62 11.78 -0.99
C MET A 44 -11.16 10.53 -1.68
N LEU A 45 -10.31 9.56 -1.96
CA LEU A 45 -10.72 8.22 -2.40
C LEU A 45 -10.75 7.27 -1.19
N LEU A 46 -11.88 6.62 -0.93
CA LEU A 46 -12.01 5.54 0.06
C LEU A 46 -12.23 4.21 -0.65
N TRP A 47 -11.45 3.21 -0.25
CA TRP A 47 -11.38 1.93 -0.96
C TRP A 47 -10.84 0.81 -0.06
N SER A 48 -11.27 -0.42 -0.33
CA SER A 48 -10.81 -1.63 0.35
C SER A 48 -10.62 -2.72 -0.68
N ASN A 49 -9.71 -3.66 -0.42
CA ASN A 49 -9.33 -4.67 -1.40
C ASN A 49 -9.60 -6.07 -0.84
N ASN A 50 -9.74 -7.04 -1.75
CA ASN A 50 -9.49 -8.44 -1.41
C ASN A 50 -8.02 -8.59 -0.94
N PRO A 51 -7.66 -9.73 -0.30
CA PRO A 51 -6.31 -9.97 0.17
C PRO A 51 -5.24 -9.62 -0.86
N ALA A 52 -4.35 -8.69 -0.51
CA ALA A 52 -3.28 -8.26 -1.40
C ALA A 52 -2.06 -7.77 -0.60
N VAL A 53 -0.86 -8.08 -1.09
CA VAL A 53 0.38 -7.43 -0.68
C VAL A 53 0.71 -6.32 -1.67
N VAL A 54 0.88 -5.10 -1.16
CA VAL A 54 1.17 -3.92 -1.96
C VAL A 54 2.56 -3.40 -1.63
N ILE A 55 3.50 -3.60 -2.57
CA ILE A 55 4.89 -3.13 -2.45
C ILE A 55 5.03 -1.72 -3.01
N GLY A 56 5.98 -0.96 -2.46
CA GLY A 56 6.34 0.37 -2.98
C GLY A 56 7.05 0.32 -4.33
N ARG A 57 7.09 1.46 -5.01
CA ARG A 57 7.61 1.63 -6.38
C ARG A 57 9.00 1.04 -6.63
N HIS A 58 9.89 1.13 -5.63
CA HIS A 58 11.31 0.77 -5.73
C HIS A 58 11.71 -0.43 -4.85
N GLN A 59 10.73 -1.23 -4.41
CA GLN A 59 10.99 -2.39 -3.55
C GLN A 59 11.23 -3.68 -4.34
N ASN A 60 11.84 -4.65 -3.68
CA ASN A 60 12.06 -6.00 -4.19
C ASN A 60 10.99 -6.96 -3.63
N PRO A 61 10.07 -7.51 -4.46
CA PRO A 61 8.99 -8.38 -3.97
C PRO A 61 9.51 -9.66 -3.30
N TRP A 62 10.64 -10.21 -3.78
CA TRP A 62 11.25 -11.41 -3.20
C TRP A 62 11.84 -11.18 -1.81
N VAL A 63 12.13 -9.92 -1.42
CA VAL A 63 12.62 -9.56 -0.07
C VAL A 63 11.47 -9.18 0.87
N GLU A 64 10.41 -8.60 0.31
CA GLU A 64 9.33 -7.98 1.06
C GLU A 64 8.13 -8.89 1.31
N ALA A 65 7.93 -9.92 0.48
CA ALA A 65 6.77 -10.78 0.53
C ALA A 65 7.14 -12.27 0.47
N ASN A 66 6.31 -13.10 1.08
CA ASN A 66 6.34 -14.55 0.92
C ASN A 66 5.50 -14.92 -0.31
N LEU A 67 6.12 -14.93 -1.50
CA LEU A 67 5.40 -15.07 -2.77
C LEU A 67 4.67 -16.43 -2.90
N ASP A 68 5.24 -17.50 -2.35
CA ASP A 68 4.57 -18.80 -2.30
C ASP A 68 3.32 -18.78 -1.43
N PHE A 69 3.41 -18.22 -0.22
CA PHE A 69 2.24 -18.04 0.62
C PHE A 69 1.18 -17.18 -0.07
N LEU A 70 1.59 -16.18 -0.85
CA LEU A 70 0.63 -15.36 -1.58
C LEU A 70 -0.10 -16.18 -2.64
N HIS A 71 0.64 -16.98 -3.40
CA HIS A 71 0.08 -17.87 -4.40
C HIS A 71 -0.89 -18.88 -3.77
N ASP A 72 -0.47 -19.59 -2.73
CA ASP A 72 -1.25 -20.67 -2.11
C ASP A 72 -2.54 -20.19 -1.45
N PHE A 73 -2.56 -18.93 -0.98
CA PHE A 73 -3.73 -18.33 -0.33
C PHE A 73 -4.50 -17.35 -1.22
N ASN A 74 -4.22 -17.32 -2.54
CA ASN A 74 -4.85 -16.41 -3.52
C ASN A 74 -4.80 -14.93 -3.08
N ILE A 75 -3.62 -14.49 -2.62
CA ILE A 75 -3.33 -13.11 -2.23
C ILE A 75 -2.63 -12.42 -3.39
N ASP A 76 -3.18 -11.31 -3.87
CA ASP A 76 -2.60 -10.57 -4.98
C ASP A 76 -1.27 -9.91 -4.58
N LEU A 77 -0.30 -9.87 -5.50
CA LEU A 77 0.88 -9.00 -5.36
C LEU A 77 0.72 -7.79 -6.29
N ALA A 78 0.70 -6.58 -5.73
CA ALA A 78 0.64 -5.34 -6.49
C ALA A 78 1.84 -4.44 -6.19
N ARG A 79 2.31 -3.71 -7.20
CA ARG A 79 3.28 -2.62 -7.03
C ARG A 79 2.54 -1.30 -7.23
N ARG A 80 2.53 -0.43 -6.23
CA ARG A 80 1.92 0.91 -6.36
C ARG A 80 2.89 1.91 -6.98
N HIS A 81 2.37 3.03 -7.47
CA HIS A 81 3.20 4.08 -8.05
C HIS A 81 3.96 4.93 -7.02
N SER A 82 3.46 5.05 -5.79
CA SER A 82 4.14 5.74 -4.69
C SER A 82 5.33 4.93 -4.13
N GLY A 83 6.25 5.64 -3.47
CA GLY A 83 7.34 5.02 -2.72
C GLY A 83 6.88 4.40 -1.40
N GLY A 84 7.81 4.18 -0.47
CA GLY A 84 7.54 3.62 0.86
C GLY A 84 7.62 2.10 0.94
N GLY A 85 7.28 1.56 2.12
CA GLY A 85 7.38 0.13 2.45
C GLY A 85 6.21 -0.72 1.97
N THR A 86 6.26 -2.00 2.25
CA THR A 86 5.22 -2.97 1.86
C THR A 86 4.12 -3.04 2.91
N VAL A 87 2.88 -3.12 2.46
CA VAL A 87 1.69 -3.28 3.30
C VAL A 87 0.85 -4.46 2.83
N TYR A 88 0.04 -5.01 3.73
CA TYR A 88 -0.96 -6.02 3.41
C TYR A 88 -2.35 -5.38 3.53
N HIS A 89 -3.20 -5.70 2.56
CA HIS A 89 -4.59 -5.31 2.52
C HIS A 89 -5.47 -6.55 2.65
N ASP A 90 -6.60 -6.39 3.31
CA ASP A 90 -7.74 -7.29 3.22
C ASP A 90 -9.04 -6.48 3.35
N ARG A 91 -10.18 -7.18 3.49
CA ARG A 91 -11.49 -6.53 3.62
C ARG A 91 -11.66 -5.77 4.94
N GLY A 92 -10.81 -5.99 5.93
CA GLY A 92 -10.76 -5.26 7.19
C GLY A 92 -9.82 -4.05 7.19
N ASN A 93 -9.11 -3.83 6.09
CA ASN A 93 -8.26 -2.66 5.87
C ASN A 93 -9.00 -1.60 5.04
N LEU A 94 -9.08 -0.37 5.56
CA LEU A 94 -9.57 0.80 4.82
C LEU A 94 -8.39 1.57 4.24
N ASN A 95 -8.39 1.78 2.93
CA ASN A 95 -7.44 2.65 2.24
C ASN A 95 -8.06 4.01 2.02
N ILE A 96 -7.28 5.05 2.25
CA ILE A 96 -7.69 6.45 2.15
C ILE A 96 -6.63 7.18 1.34
N SER A 97 -7.02 7.82 0.24
CA SER A 97 -6.12 8.62 -0.59
C SER A 97 -6.62 10.06 -0.64
N PHE A 98 -5.87 10.98 -0.05
CA PHE A 98 -6.12 12.42 -0.14
C PHE A 98 -5.40 12.97 -1.35
N ILE A 99 -6.14 13.54 -2.29
CA ILE A 99 -5.62 14.14 -3.53
C ILE A 99 -5.72 15.66 -3.39
N THR A 100 -4.61 16.35 -3.61
CA THR A 100 -4.50 17.81 -3.47
C THR A 100 -3.54 18.38 -4.53
N SER A 101 -3.45 19.70 -4.59
CA SER A 101 -2.30 20.35 -5.22
C SER A 101 -1.01 19.99 -4.48
N HIS A 102 0.14 20.17 -5.15
CA HIS A 102 1.44 20.04 -4.49
C HIS A 102 1.61 21.06 -3.35
N LYS A 103 1.12 22.29 -3.54
CA LYS A 103 1.19 23.37 -2.54
C LYS A 103 0.42 23.03 -1.26
N ASP A 104 -0.72 22.37 -1.40
CA ASP A 104 -1.62 22.06 -0.28
C ASP A 104 -1.37 20.68 0.33
N HIS A 105 -0.36 19.95 -0.17
CA HIS A 105 0.01 18.64 0.34
C HIS A 105 0.58 18.73 1.77
N CYS A 106 -0.18 18.26 2.76
CA CYS A 106 0.28 18.18 4.15
C CYS A 106 -0.12 16.83 4.78
N ARG A 107 0.82 15.88 4.83
CA ARG A 107 0.61 14.56 5.47
C ARG A 107 0.24 14.66 6.95
N PRO A 108 0.93 15.49 7.78
CA PRO A 108 0.57 15.64 9.19
C PRO A 108 -0.87 16.13 9.40
N LYS A 109 -1.37 17.04 8.54
CA LYS A 109 -2.77 17.51 8.58
C LYS A 109 -3.76 16.38 8.31
N ASN A 110 -3.50 15.55 7.31
CA ASN A 110 -4.33 14.38 6.99
C ASN A 110 -4.36 13.37 8.14
N LEU A 111 -3.20 13.09 8.75
CA LEU A 111 -3.11 12.16 9.87
C LEU A 111 -3.74 12.71 11.14
N ARG A 112 -3.58 14.01 11.42
CA ARG A 112 -4.22 14.68 12.55
C ARG A 112 -5.74 14.63 12.42
N PHE A 113 -6.27 14.96 11.25
CA PHE A 113 -7.69 14.84 10.94
C PHE A 113 -8.25 13.44 11.28
N LEU A 114 -7.58 12.39 10.81
CA LEU A 114 -8.00 11.02 11.10
C LEU A 114 -7.85 10.66 12.57
N ALA A 115 -6.71 10.97 13.20
CA ALA A 115 -6.47 10.68 14.61
C ALA A 115 -7.50 11.36 15.51
N ASP A 116 -7.81 12.64 15.28
CA ASP A 116 -8.79 13.40 16.07
C ASP A 116 -10.20 12.84 15.88
N PHE A 117 -10.58 12.47 14.65
CA PHE A 117 -11.84 11.77 14.39
C PHE A 117 -11.90 10.44 15.14
N LEU A 118 -10.88 9.59 15.00
CA LEU A 118 -10.84 8.26 15.60
C LEU A 118 -10.84 8.32 17.14
N ASN A 119 -10.11 9.28 17.71
CA ASN A 119 -10.05 9.47 19.16
C ASN A 119 -11.38 9.96 19.72
N ARG A 120 -12.02 10.94 19.08
CA ARG A 120 -13.31 11.47 19.56
C ARG A 120 -14.45 10.46 19.44
N ASN A 121 -14.51 9.71 18.35
CA ASN A 121 -15.64 8.83 18.06
C ASN A 121 -15.46 7.41 18.62
N PHE A 122 -14.22 6.95 18.78
CA PHE A 122 -13.94 5.57 19.20
C PHE A 122 -13.04 5.47 20.45
N GLY A 123 -12.44 6.56 20.93
CA GLY A 123 -11.63 6.56 22.16
C GLY A 123 -10.36 5.71 22.05
N LEU A 124 -9.70 5.71 20.89
CA LEU A 124 -8.54 4.86 20.59
C LEU A 124 -7.18 5.45 21.02
N GLN A 125 -7.14 6.73 21.41
CA GLN A 125 -5.93 7.44 21.88
C GLN A 125 -4.72 7.34 20.92
N ILE A 126 -4.99 7.42 19.62
CA ILE A 126 -4.01 7.33 18.53
C ILE A 126 -3.32 8.68 18.34
N ALA A 127 -2.02 8.66 18.07
CA ALA A 127 -1.27 9.83 17.62
C ALA A 127 -0.44 9.51 16.36
N PRO A 128 -0.36 10.43 15.38
CA PRO A 128 0.62 10.35 14.31
C PRO A 128 2.05 10.36 14.86
N THR A 129 2.89 9.46 14.40
CA THR A 129 4.30 9.38 14.78
C THR A 129 5.16 10.33 13.93
N LYS A 130 6.42 10.53 14.30
CA LYS A 130 7.39 11.31 13.49
C LYS A 130 7.62 10.77 12.08
N ARG A 131 7.27 9.50 11.83
CA ARG A 131 7.40 8.84 10.52
C ARG A 131 6.10 8.84 9.72
N ASP A 132 5.12 9.64 10.13
CA ASP A 132 3.80 9.68 9.49
C ASP A 132 3.09 8.30 9.54
N ASP A 133 3.30 7.52 10.60
CA ASP A 133 2.52 6.31 10.90
C ASP A 133 1.45 6.62 11.98
N MET A 134 0.46 5.75 12.17
CA MET A 134 -0.42 5.82 13.35
C MET A 134 -0.39 4.50 14.14
N GLU A 135 -0.35 4.64 15.45
CA GLU A 135 -0.17 3.53 16.39
C GLU A 135 -1.24 3.59 17.49
N LEU A 136 -1.79 2.44 17.85
CA LEU A 136 -2.56 2.27 19.08
C LEU A 136 -1.59 2.29 20.27
N PRO A 137 -2.05 2.78 21.43
CA PRO A 137 -1.25 2.74 22.64
C PRO A 137 -0.91 1.29 23.03
N PRO A 138 0.18 1.12 23.81
CA PRO A 138 0.51 -0.15 24.43
C PRO A 138 -0.61 -0.71 25.31
N ARG A 139 -0.53 -2.00 25.62
CA ARG A 139 -1.42 -2.66 26.58
C ARG A 139 -0.66 -2.94 27.86
N LYS A 140 -1.37 -3.13 28.99
CA LYS A 140 -0.74 -3.48 30.28
C LYS A 140 0.17 -4.71 30.21
N SER A 141 -0.13 -5.65 29.32
CA SER A 141 0.64 -6.89 29.13
C SER A 141 1.81 -6.75 28.16
N ASP A 142 1.90 -5.66 27.39
CA ASP A 142 2.93 -5.44 26.38
C ASP A 142 3.06 -3.93 26.10
N GLU A 143 4.19 -3.37 26.52
CA GLU A 143 4.51 -1.94 26.42
C GLU A 143 4.84 -1.48 24.99
N THR A 144 4.78 -2.38 24.00
CA THR A 144 5.03 -2.04 22.59
C THR A 144 3.80 -1.39 21.94
N PRO A 145 3.92 -0.16 21.40
CA PRO A 145 2.87 0.45 20.57
C PRO A 145 2.58 -0.42 19.34
N ARG A 146 1.31 -0.40 18.90
CA ARG A 146 0.84 -1.29 17.83
C ARG A 146 0.46 -0.47 16.61
N LYS A 147 1.21 -0.60 15.52
CA LYS A 147 0.95 0.11 14.26
C LYS A 147 -0.36 -0.34 13.62
N ILE A 148 -1.23 0.62 13.29
CA ILE A 148 -2.52 0.40 12.62
C ILE A 148 -2.65 1.15 11.28
N SER A 149 -1.70 2.00 10.94
CA SER A 149 -1.69 2.75 9.68
C SER A 149 -0.27 2.97 9.21
N GLY A 150 -0.01 2.68 7.93
CA GLY A 150 1.20 3.10 7.22
C GLY A 150 0.84 4.07 6.10
N THR A 151 1.73 5.01 5.81
CA THR A 151 1.49 6.03 4.78
C THR A 151 2.50 5.95 3.64
N ALA A 152 2.09 6.45 2.48
CA ALA A 152 2.97 6.80 1.38
C ALA A 152 2.38 7.97 0.61
N ALA A 153 3.21 8.63 -0.18
CA ALA A 153 2.79 9.76 -0.99
C ALA A 153 3.44 9.72 -2.36
N ARG A 154 2.78 10.39 -3.31
CA ARG A 154 3.33 10.70 -4.62
C ARG A 154 3.12 12.18 -4.89
N ILE A 155 4.17 12.82 -5.37
CA ILE A 155 4.17 14.23 -5.76
C ILE A 155 4.62 14.27 -7.21
N ALA A 156 3.86 14.92 -8.08
CA ALA A 156 4.23 15.15 -9.48
C ALA A 156 3.62 16.47 -9.95
N ARG A 157 4.38 17.24 -10.75
CA ARG A 157 4.05 18.56 -11.34
C ARG A 157 2.65 19.11 -10.98
N GLY A 158 2.60 19.91 -9.92
CA GLY A 158 1.39 20.63 -9.48
C GLY A 158 0.43 19.84 -8.58
N ARG A 159 0.64 18.53 -8.40
CA ARG A 159 -0.29 17.62 -7.74
C ARG A 159 0.40 16.72 -6.73
N ALA A 160 -0.36 16.28 -5.75
CA ALA A 160 0.08 15.28 -4.81
C ALA A 160 -1.08 14.37 -4.39
N TYR A 161 -0.77 13.12 -4.05
CA TYR A 161 -1.62 12.35 -3.17
C TYR A 161 -0.86 11.87 -1.94
N HIS A 162 -1.58 11.77 -0.83
CA HIS A 162 -1.17 11.07 0.38
C HIS A 162 -2.15 9.93 0.57
N HIS A 163 -1.67 8.68 0.49
CA HIS A 163 -2.49 7.53 0.80
C HIS A 163 -2.00 6.77 2.02
N LEU A 164 -2.93 6.07 2.65
CA LEU A 164 -2.66 5.33 3.87
C LEU A 164 -3.61 4.17 4.05
N THR A 165 -3.16 3.21 4.85
CA THR A 165 -3.95 2.09 5.34
C THR A 165 -4.52 2.40 6.72
N LEU A 166 -5.65 1.80 7.06
CA LEU A 166 -6.20 1.82 8.41
C LEU A 166 -6.73 0.42 8.73
N LEU A 167 -6.04 -0.28 9.63
CA LEU A 167 -6.33 -1.65 10.01
C LEU A 167 -7.50 -1.69 11.00
N VAL A 168 -8.73 -1.74 10.48
CA VAL A 168 -9.95 -1.74 11.31
C VAL A 168 -10.26 -3.13 11.85
N ASP A 169 -10.23 -4.14 10.97
CA ASP A 169 -10.57 -5.55 11.23
C ASP A 169 -9.70 -6.51 10.40
N SER A 170 -8.43 -6.16 10.21
CA SER A 170 -7.53 -6.94 9.37
C SER A 170 -6.96 -8.16 10.10
N LYS A 171 -6.74 -9.24 9.35
CA LYS A 171 -6.18 -10.49 9.88
C LYS A 171 -4.66 -10.39 10.06
N ALA A 172 -4.25 -9.96 11.25
CA ALA A 172 -2.84 -9.70 11.56
C ALA A 172 -1.90 -10.90 11.33
N ASP A 173 -2.38 -12.13 11.54
CA ASP A 173 -1.55 -13.33 11.35
C ASP A 173 -1.29 -13.63 9.86
N ILE A 174 -2.31 -13.44 9.01
CA ILE A 174 -2.14 -13.55 7.55
C ILE A 174 -1.19 -12.45 7.06
N LEU A 175 -1.34 -11.22 7.55
CA LEU A 175 -0.42 -10.12 7.26
C LEU A 175 1.03 -10.50 7.59
N LYS A 176 1.28 -11.03 8.80
CA LYS A 176 2.64 -11.41 9.21
C LYS A 176 3.22 -12.51 8.33
N ALA A 177 2.42 -13.53 8.00
CA ALA A 177 2.84 -14.64 7.14
C ALA A 177 3.14 -14.16 5.70
N ALA A 178 2.26 -13.33 5.14
CA ALA A 178 2.39 -12.77 3.80
C ALA A 178 3.63 -11.88 3.62
N LEU A 179 4.07 -11.17 4.67
CA LEU A 179 5.21 -10.25 4.63
C LEU A 179 6.53 -10.86 5.13
N LYS A 180 6.55 -12.15 5.47
CA LYS A 180 7.73 -12.86 5.92
C LYS A 180 8.39 -13.62 4.76
N SER A 181 9.10 -12.90 3.90
CA SER A 181 9.87 -13.54 2.82
C SER A 181 10.82 -14.61 3.37
N PRO A 182 10.83 -15.83 2.79
CA PRO A 182 11.79 -16.88 3.15
C PRO A 182 13.17 -16.68 2.53
N PHE A 183 13.33 -15.72 1.61
CA PHE A 183 14.58 -15.50 0.85
C PHE A 183 15.28 -14.19 1.21
N ARG A 184 14.79 -13.47 2.22
CA ARG A 184 15.32 -12.16 2.62
C ARG A 184 16.84 -12.20 2.87
N ASP A 185 17.32 -13.21 3.58
CA ASP A 185 18.72 -13.32 3.98
C ASP A 185 19.62 -13.88 2.87
N GLN A 186 19.01 -14.29 1.75
CA GLN A 186 19.67 -14.81 0.56
C GLN A 186 19.79 -13.76 -0.55
N ILE A 187 19.26 -12.54 -0.35
CA ILE A 187 19.17 -11.52 -1.40
C ILE A 187 19.97 -10.27 -1.00
N GLU A 188 20.94 -9.93 -1.83
CA GLU A 188 21.69 -8.68 -1.78
C GLU A 188 21.08 -7.68 -2.77
N THR A 189 20.57 -6.54 -2.27
CA THR A 189 19.89 -5.54 -3.11
C THR A 189 19.97 -4.12 -2.53
N ASN A 190 19.98 -3.14 -3.43
CA ASN A 190 19.83 -1.71 -3.13
C ASN A 190 18.36 -1.24 -3.21
N ALA A 191 17.41 -2.16 -3.38
CA ALA A 191 15.98 -1.83 -3.36
C ALA A 191 15.55 -1.24 -2.01
N SER A 192 14.55 -0.36 -2.04
CA SER A 192 14.02 0.25 -0.82
C SER A 192 13.44 -0.82 0.11
N LYS A 193 13.94 -0.87 1.35
CA LYS A 193 13.52 -1.86 2.34
C LYS A 193 12.34 -1.34 3.16
N SER A 194 11.40 -2.22 3.51
CA SER A 194 10.34 -1.85 4.46
C SER A 194 10.92 -1.66 5.86
N VAL A 195 10.46 -0.62 6.55
CA VAL A 195 10.69 -0.45 7.98
C VAL A 195 9.65 -1.26 8.73
N ARG A 196 10.08 -2.34 9.38
CA ARG A 196 9.18 -3.21 10.15
C ARG A 196 8.70 -2.46 11.38
N ALA A 197 7.38 -2.53 11.63
CA ALA A 197 6.84 -2.13 12.92
C ALA A 197 7.26 -3.15 13.98
N ALA A 198 7.51 -2.69 15.21
CA ALA A 198 7.77 -3.59 16.33
C ALA A 198 6.56 -4.51 16.58
N LYS A 199 5.35 -3.94 16.49
CA LYS A 199 4.09 -4.67 16.56
C LYS A 199 3.05 -4.09 15.61
N VAL A 200 2.29 -4.96 14.97
CA VAL A 200 1.10 -4.60 14.18
C VAL A 200 -0.12 -4.77 15.09
N GLY A 201 -1.06 -3.83 15.02
CA GLY A 201 -2.34 -3.92 15.71
C GLY A 201 -3.51 -3.78 14.78
N CYS A 202 -4.69 -3.76 15.37
CA CYS A 202 -5.96 -3.58 14.69
C CYS A 202 -6.95 -2.88 15.62
N MET A 203 -7.79 -1.98 15.08
CA MET A 203 -8.70 -1.16 15.91
C MET A 203 -9.69 -2.01 16.70
N ARG A 204 -10.19 -3.11 16.13
CA ARG A 204 -11.08 -4.06 16.82
C ARG A 204 -10.48 -4.68 18.07
N GLU A 205 -9.15 -4.72 18.20
CA GLU A 205 -8.52 -5.21 19.42
C GLU A 205 -8.94 -4.36 20.63
N ASP A 206 -9.05 -3.03 20.47
CA ASP A 206 -9.36 -2.09 21.55
C ASP A 206 -10.84 -1.65 21.53
N LYS A 207 -11.55 -1.90 20.42
CA LYS A 207 -12.99 -1.63 20.24
C LYS A 207 -13.67 -2.77 19.49
N ALA A 208 -14.02 -3.84 20.21
CA ALA A 208 -14.46 -5.12 19.62
C ALA A 208 -15.59 -5.02 18.58
N ASN A 209 -16.53 -4.09 18.76
CA ASN A 209 -17.73 -3.92 17.93
C ASN A 209 -17.56 -2.90 16.79
N ILE A 210 -16.38 -2.29 16.64
CA ILE A 210 -16.17 -1.32 15.56
C ILE A 210 -16.21 -2.02 14.20
N SER A 211 -16.97 -1.46 13.27
CA SER A 211 -17.05 -1.96 11.89
C SER A 211 -16.33 -1.04 10.91
N LEU A 212 -15.79 -1.60 9.82
CA LEU A 212 -15.17 -0.79 8.77
C LEU A 212 -16.15 0.18 8.12
N GLU A 213 -17.42 -0.21 7.97
CA GLU A 213 -18.48 0.65 7.42
C GLU A 213 -18.79 1.84 8.34
N GLU A 214 -18.82 1.62 9.65
CA GLU A 214 -18.98 2.69 10.64
C GLU A 214 -17.81 3.69 10.57
N VAL A 215 -16.58 3.19 10.54
CA VAL A 215 -15.38 4.03 10.37
C VAL A 215 -15.44 4.80 9.06
N ARG A 216 -15.79 4.14 7.94
CA ARG A 216 -15.90 4.78 6.62
C ARG A 216 -16.94 5.90 6.63
N ARG A 217 -18.16 5.62 7.12
CA ARG A 217 -19.23 6.63 7.21
C ARG A 217 -18.84 7.82 8.08
N GLY A 218 -18.20 7.56 9.22
CA GLY A 218 -17.74 8.63 10.11
C GLY A 218 -16.65 9.50 9.48
N ILE A 219 -15.69 8.90 8.76
CA ILE A 219 -14.66 9.66 8.02
C ILE A 219 -15.29 10.51 6.91
N ILE A 220 -16.26 9.96 6.16
CA ILE A 220 -17.00 10.71 5.14
C ILE A 220 -17.68 11.93 5.77
N LYS A 221 -18.42 11.72 6.87
CA LYS A 221 -19.12 12.80 7.59
C LYS A 221 -18.13 13.87 8.08
N ALA A 222 -17.06 13.46 8.76
CA ALA A 222 -16.05 14.38 9.29
C ALA A 222 -15.31 15.15 8.18
N PHE A 223 -15.09 14.52 7.02
CA PHE A 223 -14.48 15.19 5.88
C PHE A 223 -15.42 16.23 5.29
N LYS A 224 -16.71 15.89 5.10
CA LYS A 224 -17.73 16.84 4.63
C LYS A 224 -17.85 18.08 5.51
N GLU A 225 -17.92 17.88 6.83
CA GLU A 225 -18.05 18.98 7.81
C GLU A 225 -16.83 19.93 7.78
N GLY A 226 -15.70 19.47 7.27
CA GLY A 226 -14.50 20.29 7.10
C GLY A 226 -14.46 21.10 5.80
N HIS A 227 -15.50 21.07 4.96
CA HIS A 227 -15.54 21.71 3.65
C HIS A 227 -16.84 22.51 3.45
N GLU A 228 -16.79 23.57 2.64
CA GLU A 228 -17.98 24.39 2.32
C GLU A 228 -18.99 23.62 1.46
N GLU A 229 -18.48 22.85 0.50
CA GLU A 229 -19.24 21.96 -0.35
C GLU A 229 -18.47 20.65 -0.49
N CYS A 230 -19.17 19.51 -0.42
CA CYS A 230 -18.53 18.22 -0.59
C CYS A 230 -19.44 17.21 -1.29
N GLU A 231 -19.12 16.94 -2.55
CA GLU A 231 -19.78 15.93 -3.37
C GLU A 231 -19.32 14.52 -2.95
N VAL A 232 -20.22 13.55 -2.97
CA VAL A 232 -19.87 12.13 -2.75
C VAL A 232 -20.36 11.30 -3.90
N GLU A 233 -19.45 10.55 -4.49
CA GLU A 233 -19.71 9.69 -5.62
C GLU A 233 -19.36 8.24 -5.26
N HIS A 234 -20.32 7.32 -5.45
CA HIS A 234 -20.02 5.90 -5.46
C HIS A 234 -19.56 5.51 -6.85
N VAL A 235 -18.36 4.96 -6.93
CA VAL A 235 -17.69 4.68 -8.19
C VAL A 235 -17.63 3.18 -8.43
N ASP A 236 -18.28 2.73 -9.50
CA ASP A 236 -18.04 1.39 -10.04
C ASP A 236 -16.71 1.38 -10.80
N VAL A 237 -15.64 1.22 -10.04
CA VAL A 237 -14.28 1.17 -10.59
C VAL A 237 -14.10 -0.02 -11.52
N GLN A 238 -14.87 -1.10 -11.36
CA GLN A 238 -14.82 -2.22 -12.31
C GLN A 238 -15.30 -1.79 -13.69
N LYS A 239 -16.49 -1.18 -13.76
CA LYS A 239 -17.02 -0.63 -15.00
C LYS A 239 -16.11 0.45 -15.61
N ILE A 240 -15.60 1.39 -14.80
CA ILE A 240 -14.69 2.44 -15.28
C ILE A 240 -13.43 1.83 -15.89
N SER A 241 -12.87 0.78 -15.27
CA SER A 241 -11.67 0.12 -15.79
C SER A 241 -11.91 -0.77 -17.01
N GLU A 242 -13.09 -0.72 -17.61
CA GLU A 242 -13.45 -1.33 -18.89
C GLU A 242 -13.83 -0.27 -19.95
N GLN A 243 -14.07 0.98 -19.53
CA GLN A 243 -14.62 2.03 -20.39
C GLN A 243 -13.69 3.22 -20.53
N GLU A 244 -12.96 3.58 -19.48
CA GLU A 244 -12.05 4.73 -19.52
C GLU A 244 -10.63 4.33 -19.92
N THR A 245 -10.22 4.80 -21.09
CA THR A 245 -8.97 4.40 -21.77
C THR A 245 -7.74 4.55 -20.88
N GLU A 246 -7.61 5.65 -20.15
CA GLU A 246 -6.49 5.86 -19.22
C GLU A 246 -6.50 4.87 -18.04
N VAL A 247 -7.68 4.53 -17.52
CA VAL A 247 -7.81 3.56 -16.43
C VAL A 247 -7.48 2.16 -16.93
N VAL A 248 -7.94 1.80 -18.14
CA VAL A 248 -7.57 0.54 -18.81
C VAL A 248 -6.06 0.45 -18.99
N THR A 249 -5.43 1.52 -19.46
CA THR A 249 -3.97 1.58 -19.69
C THR A 249 -3.19 1.41 -18.38
N ASN A 250 -3.60 2.13 -17.32
CA ASN A 250 -3.01 1.98 -15.99
C ASN A 250 -3.19 0.55 -15.45
N LEU A 251 -4.35 -0.07 -15.68
CA LEU A 251 -4.64 -1.44 -15.26
C LEU A 251 -3.73 -2.46 -15.98
N GLU A 252 -3.57 -2.33 -17.30
CA GLU A 252 -2.66 -3.18 -18.09
C GLU A 252 -1.23 -3.10 -17.58
N GLU A 253 -0.73 -1.89 -17.31
CA GLU A 253 0.59 -1.70 -16.68
C GLU A 253 0.64 -2.41 -15.32
N LEU A 254 -0.33 -2.18 -14.44
CA LEU A 254 -0.34 -2.73 -13.08
C LEU A 254 -0.41 -4.26 -13.03
N LEU A 255 -1.06 -4.89 -14.01
CA LEU A 255 -1.13 -6.35 -14.16
C LEU A 255 0.14 -6.95 -14.76
N SER A 256 0.86 -6.19 -15.59
CA SER A 256 2.06 -6.65 -16.29
C SER A 256 3.14 -7.18 -15.34
N TRP A 257 3.90 -8.16 -15.82
CA TRP A 257 5.04 -8.68 -15.08
C TRP A 257 6.16 -7.63 -15.02
N GLU A 258 6.32 -6.87 -16.10
CA GLU A 258 7.27 -5.79 -16.27
C GLU A 258 7.10 -4.72 -15.19
N TRP A 259 5.87 -4.44 -14.78
CA TRP A 259 5.59 -3.54 -13.67
C TRP A 259 5.79 -4.21 -12.31
N ARG A 260 5.08 -5.32 -12.05
CA ARG A 260 5.06 -5.96 -10.72
C ARG A 260 6.46 -6.43 -10.29
N TYR A 261 7.17 -7.08 -11.19
CA TYR A 261 8.48 -7.68 -10.92
C TYR A 261 9.60 -6.98 -11.69
N GLY A 262 9.37 -6.58 -12.94
CA GLY A 262 10.39 -6.01 -13.81
C GLY A 262 10.93 -4.64 -13.39
N LYS A 263 10.19 -3.91 -12.54
CA LYS A 263 10.68 -2.66 -11.94
C LYS A 263 11.56 -2.86 -10.69
N THR A 264 11.82 -4.11 -10.30
CA THR A 264 12.70 -4.42 -9.16
C THR A 264 14.13 -3.97 -9.47
N PRO A 265 14.78 -3.17 -8.60
CA PRO A 265 16.20 -2.86 -8.72
C PRO A 265 17.05 -4.13 -8.80
N LYS A 266 18.21 -4.03 -9.47
CA LYS A 266 19.17 -5.15 -9.58
C LYS A 266 19.45 -5.78 -8.21
N PHE A 267 19.55 -7.10 -8.19
CA PHE A 267 19.91 -7.84 -6.98
C PHE A 267 20.67 -9.12 -7.31
N ILE A 268 21.33 -9.67 -6.30
CA ILE A 268 21.99 -10.97 -6.34
C ILE A 268 21.26 -11.88 -5.36
N PHE A 269 20.89 -13.07 -5.82
CA PHE A 269 20.36 -14.14 -4.99
C PHE A 269 21.43 -15.22 -4.81
N THR A 270 21.68 -15.62 -3.57
CA THR A 270 22.63 -16.67 -3.22
C THR A 270 21.87 -17.87 -2.62
N THR A 271 22.13 -19.07 -3.11
CA THR A 271 21.53 -20.30 -2.53
C THR A 271 22.00 -20.51 -1.08
N LYS A 272 21.27 -21.29 -0.29
CA LYS A 272 21.56 -21.45 1.15
C LYS A 272 22.94 -22.04 1.42
N ASN A 273 23.41 -22.94 0.56
CA ASN A 273 24.76 -23.50 0.64
C ASN A 273 25.85 -22.55 0.09
N GLY A 274 25.48 -21.41 -0.48
CA GLY A 274 26.43 -20.46 -1.08
C GLY A 274 27.02 -20.90 -2.43
N HIS A 275 26.61 -22.04 -2.98
CA HIS A 275 27.23 -22.62 -4.18
C HIS A 275 26.81 -21.93 -5.48
N LEU A 276 25.66 -21.26 -5.49
CA LEU A 276 25.13 -20.58 -6.68
C LEU A 276 24.81 -19.13 -6.35
N LYS A 277 25.29 -18.22 -7.19
CA LYS A 277 24.92 -16.81 -7.22
C LYS A 277 24.18 -16.49 -8.51
N VAL A 278 23.00 -15.91 -8.39
CA VAL A 278 22.13 -15.56 -9.50
C VAL A 278 21.95 -14.05 -9.51
N GLU A 279 22.47 -13.41 -10.54
CA GLU A 279 22.23 -11.99 -10.78
C GLU A 279 20.91 -11.79 -11.50
N VAL A 280 20.10 -10.85 -11.00
CA VAL A 280 18.77 -10.57 -11.53
C VAL A 280 18.65 -9.09 -11.87
N GLU A 281 18.31 -8.81 -13.12
CA GLU A 281 18.06 -7.47 -13.64
C GLU A 281 16.69 -7.40 -14.30
N LYS A 282 15.93 -6.34 -13.97
CA LYS A 282 14.54 -6.18 -14.43
C LYS A 282 13.70 -7.44 -14.20
N GLY A 283 13.92 -8.10 -13.05
CA GLY A 283 13.29 -9.35 -12.63
C GLY A 283 13.69 -10.61 -13.42
N LYS A 284 14.60 -10.51 -14.40
CA LYS A 284 15.06 -11.63 -15.22
C LYS A 284 16.49 -12.00 -14.84
N ILE A 285 16.83 -13.28 -14.98
CA ILE A 285 18.17 -13.77 -14.70
C ILE A 285 19.13 -13.21 -15.75
N SER A 286 20.11 -12.40 -15.32
CA SER A 286 21.14 -11.82 -16.20
C SER A 286 22.40 -12.68 -16.22
N LYS A 287 22.78 -13.25 -15.07
CA LYS A 287 24.00 -14.04 -14.90
C LYS A 287 23.81 -15.11 -13.82
N ILE A 288 24.49 -16.24 -13.99
CA ILE A 288 24.59 -17.29 -12.97
C ILE A 288 26.08 -17.61 -12.79
N GLU A 289 26.53 -17.72 -11.55
CA GLU A 289 27.89 -18.11 -11.17
C GLU A 289 27.82 -19.23 -10.13
N GLY A 290 28.60 -20.31 -10.28
CA GLY A 290 28.62 -21.38 -9.28
C GLY A 290 28.88 -22.78 -9.82
N ASN A 291 29.02 -23.74 -8.91
CA ASN A 291 29.51 -25.10 -9.21
C ASN A 291 28.38 -26.14 -9.20
N ALA A 292 27.29 -25.86 -9.93
CA ALA A 292 26.19 -26.79 -10.12
C ALA A 292 25.82 -26.80 -11.59
N HIS A 293 26.26 -27.85 -12.33
CA HIS A 293 25.97 -28.13 -13.75
C HIS A 293 25.28 -26.96 -14.45
N ASP A 294 26.11 -25.99 -14.81
CA ASP A 294 25.78 -24.63 -15.24
C ASP A 294 24.34 -24.45 -15.78
N ARG A 295 23.43 -23.97 -14.93
CA ARG A 295 22.02 -23.64 -15.25
C ARG A 295 21.86 -22.40 -16.14
N HIS A 296 22.78 -22.21 -17.07
CA HIS A 296 22.77 -21.12 -18.04
C HIS A 296 21.52 -21.17 -18.94
N ASP A 297 20.82 -22.31 -19.01
CA ASP A 297 19.50 -22.47 -19.61
C ASP A 297 18.45 -21.50 -19.02
N LEU A 298 18.65 -21.06 -17.78
CA LEU A 298 17.75 -20.14 -17.09
C LEU A 298 18.02 -18.66 -17.40
N ILE A 299 19.12 -18.32 -18.07
CA ILE A 299 19.45 -16.94 -18.41
C ILE A 299 18.34 -16.33 -19.30
N ARG A 300 18.00 -15.06 -19.04
CA ARG A 300 16.86 -14.31 -19.61
C ARG A 300 15.47 -14.79 -19.18
N GLN A 301 15.34 -15.91 -18.46
CA GLN A 301 14.06 -16.31 -17.87
C GLN A 301 13.68 -15.40 -16.71
N ARG A 302 12.39 -15.32 -16.40
CA ARG A 302 11.89 -14.66 -15.19
C ARG A 302 12.50 -15.33 -13.96
N PHE A 303 12.99 -14.52 -13.03
CA PHE A 303 13.50 -15.05 -11.78
C PHE A 303 12.35 -15.65 -10.96
N ASP A 304 12.53 -16.91 -10.61
CA ASP A 304 11.60 -17.68 -9.80
C ASP A 304 12.43 -18.45 -8.77
N SER A 305 12.32 -18.02 -7.52
CA SER A 305 13.07 -18.58 -6.40
C SER A 305 12.75 -20.06 -6.15
N SER A 306 11.60 -20.56 -6.59
CA SER A 306 11.23 -21.97 -6.43
C SER A 306 12.17 -22.89 -7.21
N LYS A 307 12.69 -22.44 -8.37
CA LYS A 307 13.63 -23.17 -9.22
C LYS A 307 14.99 -23.42 -8.57
N PHE A 308 15.29 -22.70 -7.48
CA PHE A 308 16.57 -22.74 -6.78
C PHE A 308 16.48 -23.33 -5.37
N ARG A 309 15.32 -23.85 -4.95
CA ARG A 309 15.12 -24.37 -3.57
C ARG A 309 15.89 -25.64 -3.25
N ASN A 310 16.13 -26.47 -4.25
CA ASN A 310 16.83 -27.75 -4.10
C ASN A 310 18.35 -27.59 -4.21
N PHE A 311 18.85 -26.35 -4.26
CA PHE A 311 20.26 -26.00 -4.32
C PHE A 311 20.68 -25.28 -3.04
#